data_AF-A0A250JXX5-F1
#
_entry.id   AF-A0A250JXX5-F1
#
_cell.length_a   1.000
_cell.length_b   1.000
_cell.length_c   1.000
_cell.angle_alpha   90.00
_cell.angle_beta   90.00
_cell.angle_gamma   90.00
#
_symmetry.space_group_name_H-M   'P 1'
#
loop_
_entity.id
_entity.type
_entity.pdbx_description
1 polymer ?
#
loop_
_entity_poly.entity_id
_entity_poly.type
_entity_poly.pdbx_seq_one_letter_code
_entity_poly.pdbx_strand_id
1 'polypeptide(L)'
;MTTRSRLVLNVYAPALMSDDGRTLAAIEGMERAIPGLRLTWEVSKEGRSIALPQRDVWLAEAAGRGEFPLVCNGDERFPVMISGRCRPASASPGGQSQLQVHAKLPQDPAIVLAAADVLEHVAEGVRAQWGLAAPSPILQVIADQTGPKLNGPEKPPRGLPALKFPEAIPAPEIPRHLGWLNYWSAAAAKAIGFPDPIRDTDLLSRARRTVSGGWVVQLSDAPLDLDNPVHLDALKRAYERFPEIGGRSAP
;
A
#
# COMPACT_ATOMS: atom_id res chain seq x y z
N MET A 1 -5.69 -26.60 7.73
CA MET A 1 -5.94 -25.58 6.69
C MET A 1 -4.60 -24.98 6.31
N THR A 2 -4.10 -25.20 5.10
CA THR A 2 -2.92 -24.50 4.60
C THR A 2 -3.29 -23.02 4.46
N THR A 3 -2.61 -22.17 5.24
CA THR A 3 -2.78 -20.71 5.17
C THR A 3 -2.37 -20.28 3.77
N ARG A 4 -3.33 -19.98 2.89
CA ARG A 4 -3.03 -19.41 1.56
C ARG A 4 -2.17 -18.16 1.75
N SER A 5 -1.08 -18.05 0.99
CA SER A 5 -0.30 -16.82 0.92
C SER A 5 -1.20 -15.65 0.58
N ARG A 6 -0.96 -14.51 1.22
CA ARG A 6 -1.80 -13.31 1.07
C ARG A 6 -0.98 -12.18 0.47
N LEU A 7 -1.57 -11.50 -0.49
CA LEU A 7 -1.10 -10.22 -0.98
C LEU A 7 -1.68 -9.13 -0.08
N VAL A 8 -0.82 -8.21 0.37
CA VAL A 8 -1.20 -7.10 1.21
C VAL A 8 -0.91 -5.80 0.49
N LEU A 9 -1.90 -4.93 0.48
CA LEU A 9 -1.81 -3.59 -0.06
C LEU A 9 -1.85 -2.59 1.10
N ASN A 10 -0.94 -1.62 1.08
CA ASN A 10 -0.93 -0.50 2.00
C ASN A 10 -0.79 0.79 1.19
N VAL A 11 -1.75 1.68 1.35
CA VAL A 11 -1.81 2.95 0.63
C VAL A 11 -1.90 4.08 1.64
N TYR A 12 -1.14 5.15 1.42
CA TYR A 12 -0.99 6.26 2.34
C TYR A 12 -1.44 7.54 1.68
N ALA A 13 -2.41 8.20 2.29
CA ALA A 13 -3.10 9.37 1.75
C ALA A 13 -3.25 10.45 2.82
N PRO A 14 -3.52 11.71 2.44
CA PRO A 14 -3.92 12.73 3.40
C PRO A 14 -5.09 12.24 4.27
N ALA A 15 -5.12 12.61 5.55
CA ALA A 15 -6.20 12.24 6.47
C ALA A 15 -7.60 12.52 5.87
N LEU A 16 -8.57 11.68 6.20
CA LEU A 16 -9.96 11.90 5.82
C LEU A 16 -10.50 13.15 6.50
N MET A 17 -11.29 13.91 5.76
CA MET A 17 -12.12 14.99 6.31
C MET A 17 -13.58 14.52 6.33
N SER A 18 -14.47 15.27 6.97
CA SER A 18 -15.91 15.01 6.86
C SER A 18 -16.38 15.17 5.41
N ASP A 19 -17.39 14.39 5.02
CA ASP A 19 -18.00 14.36 3.68
C ASP A 19 -17.02 14.01 2.55
N ASP A 20 -16.11 13.08 2.82
CA ASP A 20 -15.05 12.72 1.91
C ASP A 20 -15.39 11.49 1.05
N GLY A 21 -15.69 11.71 -0.23
CA GLY A 21 -16.01 10.65 -1.19
C GLY A 21 -14.87 9.63 -1.47
N ARG A 22 -13.68 9.85 -0.91
CA ARG A 22 -12.50 8.97 -1.11
C ARG A 22 -12.70 7.54 -0.59
N THR A 23 -13.47 7.35 0.49
CA THR A 23 -13.76 6.01 1.03
C THR A 23 -14.53 5.17 0.00
N LEU A 24 -15.61 5.72 -0.56
CA LEU A 24 -16.41 5.03 -1.58
C LEU A 24 -15.60 4.81 -2.86
N ALA A 25 -14.88 5.84 -3.33
CA ALA A 25 -14.08 5.75 -4.55
C ALA A 25 -13.00 4.65 -4.49
N ALA A 26 -12.37 4.45 -3.33
CA ALA A 26 -11.38 3.39 -3.15
C ALA A 26 -11.99 1.98 -3.17
N ILE A 27 -13.16 1.81 -2.53
CA ILE A 27 -13.90 0.53 -2.51
C ILE A 27 -14.38 0.18 -3.92
N GLU A 28 -15.04 1.12 -4.60
CA GLU A 28 -15.49 0.92 -5.99
C GLU A 28 -14.32 0.68 -6.94
N GLY A 29 -13.20 1.36 -6.72
CA GLY A 29 -11.96 1.16 -7.47
C GLY A 29 -11.44 -0.28 -7.35
N MET A 30 -11.42 -0.82 -6.13
CA MET A 30 -11.03 -2.21 -5.88
C MET A 30 -12.00 -3.21 -6.55
N GLU A 31 -13.30 -2.96 -6.48
CA GLU A 31 -14.33 -3.80 -7.12
C GLU A 31 -14.24 -3.77 -8.64
N ARG A 32 -13.91 -2.61 -9.22
CA ARG A 32 -13.71 -2.47 -10.67
C ARG A 32 -12.51 -3.25 -11.17
N ALA A 33 -11.44 -3.31 -10.36
CA ALA A 33 -10.21 -3.99 -10.72
C ALA A 33 -10.31 -5.53 -10.64
N ILE A 34 -11.24 -6.08 -9.84
CA ILE A 34 -11.38 -7.54 -9.65
C ILE A 34 -12.77 -7.98 -10.15
N PRO A 35 -12.85 -8.66 -11.30
CA PRO A 35 -14.12 -9.14 -11.83
C PRO A 35 -14.91 -9.98 -10.83
N GLY A 36 -16.17 -9.61 -10.60
CA GLY A 36 -17.08 -10.31 -9.68
C GLY A 36 -16.87 -9.99 -8.19
N LEU A 37 -15.90 -9.17 -7.82
CA LEU A 37 -15.73 -8.73 -6.43
C LEU A 37 -16.84 -7.77 -6.02
N ARG A 38 -17.48 -8.05 -4.89
CA ARG A 38 -18.40 -7.14 -4.20
C ARG A 38 -18.14 -7.20 -2.70
N LEU A 39 -17.86 -6.04 -2.10
CA LEU A 39 -17.56 -5.84 -0.69
C LEU A 39 -18.83 -5.44 0.05
N THR A 40 -19.74 -6.39 0.22
CA THR A 40 -21.11 -6.16 0.74
C THR A 40 -21.27 -6.56 2.20
N TRP A 41 -20.16 -6.74 2.93
CA TRP A 41 -20.18 -7.19 4.32
C TRP A 41 -19.29 -6.30 5.17
N GLU A 42 -19.78 -5.91 6.36
CA GLU A 42 -18.97 -5.35 7.43
C GLU A 42 -18.42 -6.48 8.30
N VAL A 43 -17.24 -6.29 8.88
CA VAL A 43 -16.76 -7.12 9.99
C VAL A 43 -16.96 -6.37 11.29
N SER A 44 -17.85 -6.87 12.16
CA SER A 44 -18.16 -6.26 13.45
C SER A 44 -16.93 -6.25 14.37
N LYS A 45 -17.01 -5.49 15.48
CA LYS A 45 -15.93 -5.47 16.50
C LYS A 45 -15.67 -6.85 17.11
N GLU A 46 -16.69 -7.71 17.13
CA GLU A 46 -16.64 -9.10 17.58
C GLU A 46 -16.15 -10.06 16.49
N GLY A 47 -15.78 -9.54 15.31
CA GLY A 47 -15.28 -10.32 14.17
C GLY A 47 -16.36 -11.02 13.36
N ARG A 48 -17.64 -10.66 13.51
CA ARG A 48 -18.75 -11.28 12.77
C ARG A 48 -19.02 -10.55 11.47
N SER A 49 -19.23 -11.30 10.39
CA SER A 49 -19.65 -10.74 9.09
C SER A 49 -21.12 -10.35 9.14
N ILE A 50 -21.42 -9.08 8.84
CA ILE A 50 -22.77 -8.52 8.79
C ILE A 50 -23.03 -8.04 7.36
N ALA A 51 -24.08 -8.55 6.72
CA ALA A 51 -24.43 -8.13 5.36
C ALA A 51 -24.88 -6.66 5.35
N LEU A 52 -24.56 -5.94 4.28
CA LEU A 52 -24.88 -4.53 4.07
C LEU A 52 -25.87 -4.37 2.90
N PRO A 53 -27.20 -4.45 3.12
CA PRO A 53 -28.21 -4.34 2.05
C PRO A 53 -28.20 -2.97 1.34
N GLN A 54 -27.85 -1.90 2.06
CA GLN A 54 -27.71 -0.53 1.53
C GLN A 54 -26.26 -0.06 1.68
N ARG A 55 -25.31 -0.88 1.22
CA ARG A 55 -23.86 -0.66 1.35
C ARG A 55 -23.44 0.77 1.02
N ASP A 56 -23.88 1.32 -0.11
CA ASP A 56 -23.41 2.63 -0.57
C ASP A 56 -23.87 3.77 0.34
N VAL A 57 -25.11 3.69 0.85
CA VAL A 57 -25.64 4.63 1.85
C VAL A 57 -24.83 4.52 3.14
N TRP A 58 -24.58 3.29 3.60
CA TRP A 58 -23.81 3.03 4.80
C TRP A 58 -22.35 3.53 4.69
N LEU A 59 -21.71 3.34 3.53
CA LEU A 59 -20.37 3.87 3.24
C LEU A 59 -20.36 5.39 3.16
N ALA A 60 -21.39 6.01 2.58
CA ALA A 60 -21.54 7.46 2.54
C ALA A 60 -21.70 8.05 3.95
N GLU A 61 -22.46 7.41 4.83
CA GLU A 61 -22.58 7.81 6.25
C GLU A 61 -21.23 7.72 6.98
N ALA A 62 -20.47 6.64 6.75
CA ALA A 62 -19.13 6.50 7.31
C ALA A 62 -18.17 7.58 6.79
N ALA A 63 -18.22 7.86 5.49
CA ALA A 63 -17.46 8.95 4.86
C ALA A 63 -17.84 10.33 5.43
N GLY A 64 -19.12 10.58 5.72
CA GLY A 64 -19.59 11.80 6.40
C GLY A 64 -18.96 12.00 7.77
N ARG A 65 -18.64 10.91 8.48
CA ARG A 65 -17.91 10.92 9.76
C ARG A 65 -16.38 10.94 9.62
N GLY A 66 -15.84 10.99 8.39
CA GLY A 66 -14.41 10.90 8.13
C GLY A 66 -13.83 9.51 8.43
N GLU A 67 -14.64 8.47 8.35
CA GLU A 67 -14.25 7.09 8.64
C GLU A 67 -13.98 6.29 7.35
N PHE A 68 -13.10 5.30 7.47
CA PHE A 68 -12.89 4.26 6.46
C PHE A 68 -13.18 2.90 7.10
N PRO A 69 -14.41 2.37 6.95
CA PRO A 69 -14.81 1.14 7.60
C PRO A 69 -14.07 -0.09 7.06
N LEU A 70 -14.06 -1.16 7.85
CA LEU A 70 -13.62 -2.48 7.41
C LEU A 70 -14.76 -3.20 6.70
N VAL A 71 -14.59 -3.43 5.39
CA VAL A 71 -15.54 -4.19 4.56
C VAL A 71 -14.86 -5.39 3.90
N CYS A 72 -15.65 -6.43 3.64
CA CYS A 72 -15.21 -7.67 3.02
C CYS A 72 -16.25 -8.24 2.05
N ASN A 73 -15.85 -9.25 1.28
CA ASN A 73 -16.71 -9.94 0.31
C ASN A 73 -17.60 -11.03 0.92
N GLY A 74 -17.47 -11.33 2.21
CA GLY A 74 -18.23 -12.39 2.88
C GLY A 74 -17.87 -13.81 2.46
N ASP A 75 -16.85 -14.00 1.61
CA ASP A 75 -16.37 -15.33 1.20
C ASP A 75 -15.18 -15.75 2.08
N GLU A 76 -15.42 -16.69 3.00
CA GLU A 76 -14.39 -17.21 3.90
C GLU A 76 -13.30 -18.04 3.19
N ARG A 77 -13.59 -18.59 2.00
CA ARG A 77 -12.64 -19.40 1.22
C ARG A 77 -11.73 -18.53 0.37
N PHE A 78 -12.23 -17.37 -0.04
CA PHE A 78 -11.52 -16.38 -0.82
C PHE A 78 -11.66 -14.98 -0.19
N PRO A 79 -11.11 -14.77 1.02
CA PRO A 79 -11.38 -13.56 1.78
C PRO A 79 -10.67 -12.36 1.17
N VAL A 80 -11.46 -11.38 0.74
CA VAL A 80 -10.99 -10.07 0.29
C VAL A 80 -11.51 -9.01 1.26
N MET A 81 -10.61 -8.19 1.78
CA MET A 81 -10.92 -7.18 2.79
C MET A 81 -10.20 -5.87 2.49
N ILE A 82 -10.84 -4.75 2.83
CA ILE A 82 -10.24 -3.42 2.83
C ILE A 82 -10.70 -2.66 4.07
N SER A 83 -9.80 -1.91 4.69
CA SER A 83 -10.08 -1.00 5.79
C SER A 83 -9.16 0.20 5.75
N GLY A 84 -9.47 1.24 6.53
CA GLY A 84 -8.58 2.36 6.69
C GLY A 84 -8.47 2.78 8.15
N ARG A 85 -7.34 3.41 8.46
CA ARG A 85 -7.04 3.93 9.78
C ARG A 85 -6.36 5.29 9.66
N CYS A 86 -6.89 6.28 10.36
CA CYS A 86 -6.21 7.56 10.54
C CYS A 86 -5.06 7.41 11.53
N ARG A 87 -3.87 7.86 11.12
CA ARG A 87 -2.67 7.94 11.95
C ARG A 87 -2.50 9.39 12.41
N PRO A 88 -2.22 9.63 13.70
CA PRO A 88 -2.01 10.98 14.20
C PRO A 88 -0.73 11.59 13.59
N ALA A 89 -0.69 12.91 13.53
CA ALA A 89 0.46 13.72 13.13
C ALA A 89 1.77 13.30 13.81
N SER A 90 1.73 13.05 15.13
CA SER A 90 2.90 12.68 15.93
C SER A 90 3.55 11.36 15.55
N ALA A 91 2.84 10.48 14.83
CA ALA A 91 3.32 9.17 14.40
C ALA A 91 3.46 9.07 12.88
N SER A 92 3.43 10.21 12.17
CA SER A 92 3.33 10.25 10.71
C SER A 92 4.36 11.21 10.11
N PRO A 93 4.77 11.00 8.84
CA PRO A 93 5.77 11.85 8.20
C PRO A 93 5.37 13.31 8.15
N GLY A 94 6.36 14.20 8.28
CA GLY A 94 6.18 15.65 8.24
C GLY A 94 5.27 16.22 9.34
N GLY A 95 4.97 15.43 10.39
CA GLY A 95 4.03 15.84 11.42
C GLY A 95 2.60 16.00 10.92
N GLN A 96 2.22 15.31 9.84
CA GLN A 96 0.88 15.42 9.23
C GLN A 96 0.05 14.16 9.47
N SER A 97 -1.20 14.32 9.89
CA SER A 97 -2.12 13.19 10.03
C SER A 97 -2.35 12.53 8.67
N GLN A 98 -2.37 11.19 8.65
CA GLN A 98 -2.40 10.41 7.41
C GLN A 98 -3.45 9.31 7.47
N LEU A 99 -4.18 9.10 6.39
CA LEU A 99 -5.00 7.90 6.19
C LEU A 99 -4.08 6.76 5.70
N GLN A 100 -4.10 5.64 6.41
CA GLN A 100 -3.56 4.38 5.91
C GLN A 100 -4.72 3.48 5.49
N VAL A 101 -4.83 3.21 4.20
CA VAL A 101 -5.72 2.18 3.66
C VAL A 101 -4.97 0.87 3.56
N HIS A 102 -5.59 -0.20 4.00
CA HIS A 102 -5.05 -1.54 4.05
C HIS A 102 -6.01 -2.51 3.38
N ALA A 103 -5.52 -3.30 2.42
CA ALA A 103 -6.30 -4.39 1.85
C ALA A 103 -5.54 -5.71 1.96
N LYS A 104 -6.30 -6.79 2.17
CA LYS A 104 -5.79 -8.16 2.18
C LYS A 104 -6.53 -8.96 1.13
N LEU A 105 -5.77 -9.62 0.26
CA LEU A 105 -6.30 -10.45 -0.82
C LEU A 105 -5.58 -11.81 -0.82
N PRO A 106 -6.21 -12.88 -1.30
CA PRO A 106 -5.52 -14.13 -1.58
C PRO A 106 -4.46 -13.90 -2.66
N GLN A 107 -3.26 -14.47 -2.50
CA GLN A 107 -2.24 -14.47 -3.54
C GLN A 107 -2.56 -15.57 -4.57
N ASP A 108 -3.64 -15.35 -5.31
CA ASP A 108 -4.13 -16.21 -6.40
C ASP A 108 -3.71 -15.64 -7.76
N PRO A 109 -3.49 -16.47 -8.81
CA PRO A 109 -3.10 -15.98 -10.14
C PRO A 109 -3.97 -14.84 -10.70
N ALA A 110 -5.29 -14.90 -10.51
CA ALA A 110 -6.18 -13.84 -10.99
C ALA A 110 -5.97 -12.52 -10.24
N ILE A 111 -5.73 -12.59 -8.92
CA ILE A 111 -5.42 -11.41 -8.10
C ILE A 111 -4.03 -10.85 -8.42
N VAL A 112 -3.05 -11.72 -8.66
CA VAL A 112 -1.69 -11.31 -9.06
C VAL A 112 -1.74 -10.53 -10.38
N LEU A 113 -2.52 -10.99 -11.35
CA LEU A 113 -2.73 -10.28 -12.62
C LEU A 113 -3.43 -8.93 -12.43
N ALA A 114 -4.43 -8.86 -11.55
CA ALA A 114 -5.17 -7.63 -11.25
C ALA A 114 -4.46 -6.69 -10.26
N ALA A 115 -3.36 -7.10 -9.63
CA ALA A 115 -2.80 -6.42 -8.46
C ALA A 115 -2.35 -4.97 -8.74
N ALA A 116 -1.81 -4.71 -9.94
CA ALA A 116 -1.44 -3.37 -10.35
C ALA A 116 -2.67 -2.46 -10.49
N ASP A 117 -3.75 -2.99 -11.09
CA ASP A 117 -5.01 -2.26 -11.24
C ASP A 117 -5.65 -2.00 -9.89
N VAL A 118 -5.68 -2.99 -8.99
CA VAL A 118 -6.16 -2.82 -7.62
C VAL A 118 -5.38 -1.72 -6.90
N LEU A 119 -4.05 -1.76 -6.98
CA LEU A 119 -3.19 -0.76 -6.35
C LEU A 119 -3.46 0.63 -6.90
N GLU A 120 -3.54 0.78 -8.21
CA GLU A 120 -3.83 2.05 -8.87
C GLU A 120 -5.19 2.59 -8.46
N HIS A 121 -6.25 1.81 -8.61
CA HIS A 121 -7.61 2.28 -8.38
C HIS A 121 -7.86 2.65 -6.92
N VAL A 122 -7.32 1.86 -5.98
CA VAL A 122 -7.41 2.19 -4.55
C VAL A 122 -6.62 3.46 -4.25
N ALA A 123 -5.39 3.57 -4.77
CA ALA A 123 -4.52 4.72 -4.53
C ALA A 123 -5.08 6.02 -5.10
N GLU A 124 -5.54 6.00 -6.35
CA GLU A 124 -6.20 7.14 -7.00
C GLU A 124 -7.52 7.50 -6.28
N GLY A 125 -8.30 6.49 -5.88
CA GLY A 125 -9.55 6.65 -5.14
C GLY A 125 -9.37 7.42 -3.83
N VAL A 126 -8.31 7.14 -3.07
CA VAL A 126 -7.99 7.89 -1.84
C VAL A 126 -7.06 9.09 -2.05
N ARG A 127 -6.68 9.41 -3.30
CA ARG A 127 -5.70 10.45 -3.62
C ARG A 127 -4.41 10.26 -2.82
N ALA A 128 -3.89 9.04 -2.88
CA ALA A 128 -2.72 8.65 -2.13
C ALA A 128 -1.49 9.45 -2.52
N GLN A 129 -0.61 9.68 -1.55
CA GLN A 129 0.75 10.16 -1.79
C GLN A 129 1.59 9.02 -2.37
N TRP A 130 1.50 7.84 -1.76
CA TRP A 130 2.18 6.62 -2.23
C TRP A 130 1.50 5.38 -1.65
N GLY A 131 1.82 4.22 -2.19
CA GLY A 131 1.34 2.93 -1.70
C GLY A 131 2.14 1.77 -2.25
N LEU A 132 1.84 0.57 -1.79
CA LEU A 132 2.45 -0.65 -2.30
C LEU A 132 1.51 -1.84 -2.22
N ALA A 133 1.84 -2.87 -2.99
CA ALA A 133 1.38 -4.24 -2.76
C ALA A 133 2.60 -5.16 -2.58
N ALA A 134 2.54 -6.07 -1.60
CA ALA A 134 3.58 -7.06 -1.37
C ALA A 134 3.00 -8.34 -0.71
N PRO A 135 3.61 -9.51 -0.93
CA PRO A 135 3.28 -10.71 -0.16
C PRO A 135 3.45 -10.47 1.34
N SER A 136 2.59 -11.09 2.16
CA SER A 136 2.59 -10.90 3.61
C SER A 136 3.96 -11.11 4.29
N PRO A 137 4.79 -12.10 3.91
CA PRO A 137 6.12 -12.27 4.50
C PRO A 137 7.04 -11.05 4.30
N ILE A 138 6.85 -10.29 3.22
CA ILE A 138 7.63 -9.09 2.94
C ILE A 138 7.34 -7.99 3.96
N LEU A 139 6.12 -7.90 4.48
CA LEU A 139 5.78 -6.90 5.49
C LEU A 139 6.55 -7.11 6.80
N GLN A 140 6.84 -8.36 7.16
CA GLN A 140 7.69 -8.65 8.31
C GLN A 140 9.12 -8.13 8.07
N VAL A 141 9.65 -8.33 6.87
CA VAL A 141 10.97 -7.82 6.50
C VAL A 141 11.02 -6.29 6.51
N ILE A 142 9.98 -5.62 5.99
CA ILE A 142 9.84 -4.16 6.08
C ILE A 142 9.82 -3.69 7.53
N ALA A 143 9.07 -4.40 8.39
CA ALA A 143 9.06 -4.12 9.82
C ALA A 143 10.48 -4.28 10.40
N ASP A 144 11.24 -5.28 9.98
CA ASP A 144 12.64 -5.53 10.37
C ASP A 144 13.67 -4.55 9.81
N GLN A 145 13.33 -3.80 8.76
CA GLN A 145 14.14 -2.68 8.30
C GLN A 145 13.94 -1.40 9.13
N THR A 146 12.78 -1.23 9.79
CA THR A 146 12.40 0.03 10.45
C THR A 146 13.00 0.14 11.85
N GLY A 147 13.68 1.25 12.18
CA GLY A 147 14.30 1.46 13.49
C GLY A 147 14.64 2.92 13.82
N PRO A 148 15.30 3.17 14.97
CA PRO A 148 15.92 2.20 15.89
C PRO A 148 14.92 1.40 16.74
N LYS A 149 15.09 0.08 16.84
CA LYS A 149 14.18 -0.79 17.60
C LYS A 149 14.67 -1.03 19.03
N LEU A 150 13.74 -1.17 19.97
CA LEU A 150 14.02 -1.70 21.32
C LEU A 150 14.26 -3.22 21.31
N ASN A 151 13.62 -3.96 20.38
CA ASN A 151 13.72 -5.41 20.20
C ASN A 151 13.79 -5.76 18.69
N GLY A 152 14.61 -6.74 18.29
CA GLY A 152 14.77 -7.16 16.89
C GLY A 152 16.25 -7.28 16.49
N PRO A 153 16.56 -7.63 15.23
CA PRO A 153 17.94 -7.71 14.78
C PRO A 153 18.60 -6.32 14.78
N GLU A 154 19.87 -6.23 15.21
CA GLU A 154 20.63 -4.97 15.23
C GLU A 154 20.80 -4.36 13.84
N LYS A 155 20.83 -5.21 12.81
CA LYS A 155 20.93 -4.82 11.40
C LYS A 155 19.74 -5.40 10.64
N PRO A 156 19.17 -4.65 9.68
CA PRO A 156 18.13 -5.18 8.83
C PRO A 156 18.56 -6.47 8.13
N PRO A 157 17.63 -7.42 7.97
CA PRO A 157 17.95 -8.72 7.37
C PRO A 157 18.32 -8.59 5.89
N ARG A 158 19.03 -9.60 5.38
CA ARG A 158 19.31 -9.79 3.94
C ARG A 158 20.12 -8.67 3.28
N GLY A 159 20.80 -7.82 4.06
CA GLY A 159 21.58 -6.69 3.55
C GLY A 159 20.71 -5.56 2.98
N LEU A 160 19.46 -5.47 3.40
CA LEU A 160 18.57 -4.35 3.09
C LEU A 160 18.93 -3.13 3.96
N PRO A 161 18.58 -1.91 3.52
CA PRO A 161 18.91 -0.72 4.30
C PRO A 161 18.01 -0.58 5.53
N ALA A 162 18.51 0.13 6.54
CA ALA A 162 17.70 0.57 7.67
C ALA A 162 16.79 1.72 7.22
N LEU A 163 15.57 1.75 7.73
CA LEU A 163 14.55 2.76 7.44
C LEU A 163 14.19 3.47 8.75
N LYS A 164 13.95 4.79 8.66
CA LYS A 164 13.49 5.57 9.81
C LYS A 164 12.04 5.25 10.14
N PHE A 165 11.66 5.50 11.39
CA PHE A 165 10.24 5.54 11.74
C PHE A 165 9.49 6.63 10.96
N PRO A 166 8.18 6.46 10.73
CA PRO A 166 7.39 7.40 9.95
C PRO A 166 7.50 8.85 10.44
N GLU A 167 7.49 9.09 11.75
CA GLU A 167 7.62 10.42 12.37
C GLU A 167 8.98 11.10 12.15
N ALA A 168 10.01 10.35 11.78
CA ALA A 168 11.34 10.86 11.46
C ALA A 168 11.56 11.06 9.95
N ILE A 169 10.52 10.84 9.13
CA ILE A 169 10.53 11.13 7.69
C ILE A 169 9.98 12.53 7.47
N PRO A 170 10.68 13.41 6.73
CA PRO A 170 10.39 14.85 6.73
C PRO A 170 9.12 15.22 5.94
N ALA A 171 8.72 14.39 4.98
CA ALA A 171 7.58 14.69 4.10
C ALA A 171 6.76 13.42 3.83
N PRO A 172 5.42 13.53 3.80
CA PRO A 172 4.54 12.38 3.55
C PRO A 172 4.55 11.88 2.10
N GLU A 173 5.06 12.68 1.17
CA GLU A 173 5.34 12.27 -0.22
C GLU A 173 6.50 11.27 -0.31
N ILE A 174 7.39 11.20 0.69
CA ILE A 174 8.51 10.25 0.69
C ILE A 174 8.00 8.86 1.08
N PRO A 175 8.10 7.86 0.18
CA PRO A 175 7.68 6.50 0.52
C PRO A 175 8.50 5.95 1.67
N ARG A 176 7.83 5.23 2.59
CA ARG A 176 8.49 4.71 3.80
C ARG A 176 9.28 3.44 3.52
N HIS A 177 8.86 2.67 2.52
CA HIS A 177 9.41 1.37 2.17
C HIS A 177 8.89 0.95 0.79
N LEU A 178 9.58 0.01 0.16
CA LEU A 178 9.21 -0.55 -1.15
C LEU A 178 8.47 -1.90 -1.00
N GLY A 179 7.56 -2.17 -1.92
CA GLY A 179 6.89 -3.46 -2.09
C GLY A 179 7.18 -4.07 -3.45
N TRP A 180 6.41 -5.10 -3.81
CA TRP A 180 6.48 -5.72 -5.15
C TRP A 180 5.98 -4.74 -6.21
N LEU A 181 4.78 -4.20 -5.98
CA LEU A 181 4.21 -3.10 -6.73
C LEU A 181 4.26 -1.85 -5.87
N ASN A 182 4.52 -0.72 -6.49
CA ASN A 182 4.62 0.57 -5.81
C ASN A 182 3.77 1.58 -6.58
N TYR A 183 2.92 2.30 -5.87
CA TYR A 183 2.24 3.47 -6.40
C TYR A 183 2.93 4.72 -5.86
N TRP A 184 3.23 5.67 -6.75
CA TRP A 184 3.76 6.97 -6.40
C TRP A 184 2.91 8.04 -7.08
N SER A 185 2.30 8.93 -6.30
CA SER A 185 1.69 10.14 -6.86
C SER A 185 2.73 10.97 -7.61
N ALA A 186 2.29 11.93 -8.41
CA ALA A 186 3.20 12.87 -9.07
C ALA A 186 4.16 13.56 -8.07
N ALA A 187 3.66 13.88 -6.87
CA ALA A 187 4.45 14.50 -5.81
C ALA A 187 5.47 13.53 -5.20
N ALA A 188 5.09 12.29 -4.93
CA ALA A 188 6.00 11.26 -4.43
C ALA A 188 7.07 10.89 -5.45
N ALA A 189 6.69 10.72 -6.72
CA ALA A 189 7.62 10.46 -7.82
C ALA A 189 8.65 11.59 -7.93
N LYS A 190 8.22 12.85 -7.86
CA LYS A 190 9.11 14.01 -7.82
C LYS A 190 10.04 13.98 -6.60
N ALA A 191 9.52 13.68 -5.41
CA ALA A 191 10.28 13.66 -4.16
C ALA A 191 11.43 12.64 -4.18
N ILE A 192 11.25 11.50 -4.85
CA ILE A 192 12.29 10.47 -4.99
C ILE A 192 13.11 10.59 -6.29
N GLY A 193 12.81 11.58 -7.13
CA GLY A 193 13.50 11.79 -8.41
C GLY A 193 13.19 10.71 -9.46
N PHE A 194 11.94 10.27 -9.57
CA PHE A 194 11.46 9.35 -10.60
C PHE A 194 10.49 10.05 -11.57
N PRO A 195 10.57 9.80 -12.89
CA PRO A 195 11.59 9.00 -13.57
C PRO A 195 12.83 9.81 -13.98
N ASP A 196 13.98 9.16 -13.94
CA ASP A 196 15.21 9.53 -14.64
C ASP A 196 15.36 8.60 -15.86
N PRO A 197 15.21 9.09 -17.11
CA PRO A 197 15.23 8.25 -18.30
C PRO A 197 16.53 7.46 -18.53
N ILE A 198 17.64 7.90 -17.95
CA ILE A 198 18.94 7.24 -18.10
C ILE A 198 19.10 6.14 -17.04
N ARG A 199 18.65 6.40 -15.81
CA ARG A 199 18.85 5.49 -14.66
C ARG A 199 17.70 4.50 -14.48
N ASP A 200 16.51 4.82 -14.97
CA ASP A 200 15.28 4.10 -14.67
C ASP A 200 14.74 3.27 -15.83
N THR A 201 15.50 3.06 -16.91
CA THR A 201 15.06 2.31 -18.11
C THR A 201 14.38 0.98 -17.77
N ASP A 202 14.97 0.21 -16.85
CA ASP A 202 14.46 -1.09 -16.42
C ASP A 202 13.22 -1.00 -15.50
N LEU A 203 13.08 0.09 -14.74
CA LEU A 203 11.86 0.34 -13.97
C LEU A 203 10.75 0.87 -14.87
N LEU A 204 11.09 1.71 -15.85
CA LEU A 204 10.18 2.30 -16.82
C LEU A 204 9.56 1.26 -17.75
N SER A 205 10.30 0.21 -18.10
CA SER A 205 9.75 -0.92 -18.88
C SER A 205 8.63 -1.66 -18.13
N ARG A 206 8.59 -1.53 -16.80
CA ARG A 206 7.63 -2.15 -15.87
C ARG A 206 6.85 -1.12 -15.06
N ALA A 207 6.78 0.11 -15.58
CA ALA A 207 6.02 1.18 -14.99
C ALA A 207 4.93 1.66 -15.95
N ARG A 208 3.82 2.12 -15.39
CA ARG A 208 2.77 2.81 -16.13
C ARG A 208 2.40 4.10 -15.43
N ARG A 209 2.08 5.11 -16.23
CA ARG A 209 1.63 6.41 -15.73
C ARG A 209 0.12 6.36 -15.48
N THR A 210 -0.31 6.91 -14.35
CA THR A 210 -1.74 7.02 -14.01
C THR A 210 -2.33 8.29 -14.62
N VAL A 211 -3.67 8.38 -14.66
CA VAL A 211 -4.39 9.54 -15.19
C VAL A 211 -4.08 10.83 -14.40
N SER A 212 -3.89 10.73 -13.08
CA SER A 212 -3.51 11.88 -12.23
C SER A 212 -2.04 12.30 -12.37
N GLY A 213 -1.27 11.59 -13.20
CA GLY A 213 0.14 11.83 -13.43
C GLY A 213 1.08 11.13 -12.43
N GLY A 214 0.55 10.24 -11.59
CA GLY A 214 1.34 9.31 -10.78
C GLY A 214 1.88 8.13 -11.59
N TRP A 215 2.44 7.15 -10.88
CA TRP A 215 3.07 5.97 -11.43
C TRP A 215 2.72 4.73 -10.64
N VAL A 216 2.48 3.62 -11.35
CA VAL A 216 2.53 2.27 -10.79
C VAL A 216 3.80 1.61 -11.32
N VAL A 217 4.65 1.12 -10.42
CA VAL A 217 5.98 0.57 -10.73
C VAL A 217 6.11 -0.83 -10.14
N GLN A 218 6.47 -1.79 -10.99
CA GLN A 218 6.66 -3.19 -10.62
C GLN A 218 8.15 -3.54 -10.53
N LEU A 219 8.59 -4.07 -9.38
CA LEU A 219 10.02 -4.40 -9.17
C LEU A 219 10.44 -5.75 -9.76
N SER A 220 9.50 -6.68 -9.91
CA SER A 220 9.73 -8.04 -10.41
C SER A 220 8.50 -8.58 -11.13
N ASP A 221 8.65 -9.50 -12.06
CA ASP A 221 7.53 -10.00 -12.88
C ASP A 221 6.52 -10.85 -12.07
N ALA A 222 6.97 -11.40 -10.94
CA ALA A 222 6.14 -12.14 -10.00
C ALA A 222 6.17 -11.48 -8.60
N PRO A 223 5.21 -11.79 -7.71
CA PRO A 223 5.22 -11.30 -6.34
C PRO A 223 6.56 -11.53 -5.65
N LEU A 224 7.06 -10.50 -4.95
CA LEU A 224 8.37 -10.55 -4.31
C LEU A 224 8.54 -11.77 -3.41
N ASP A 225 9.66 -12.44 -3.62
CA ASP A 225 10.12 -13.60 -2.85
C ASP A 225 11.60 -13.37 -2.56
N LEU A 226 11.96 -13.15 -1.29
CA LEU A 226 13.33 -12.78 -0.94
C LEU A 226 14.27 -13.98 -0.85
N ASP A 227 13.76 -15.20 -0.97
CA ASP A 227 14.59 -16.40 -1.15
C ASP A 227 15.01 -16.57 -2.62
N ASN A 228 14.32 -15.89 -3.55
CA ASN A 228 14.79 -15.70 -4.91
C ASN A 228 15.84 -14.56 -4.97
N PRO A 229 17.11 -14.84 -5.32
CA PRO A 229 18.17 -13.83 -5.34
C PRO A 229 17.91 -12.71 -6.36
N VAL A 230 17.19 -12.97 -7.46
CA VAL A 230 16.85 -11.96 -8.47
C VAL A 230 15.88 -10.92 -7.90
N HIS A 231 14.89 -11.37 -7.12
CA HIS A 231 13.93 -10.48 -6.46
C HIS A 231 14.59 -9.65 -5.37
N LEU A 232 15.46 -10.27 -4.56
CA LEU A 232 16.22 -9.55 -3.53
C LEU A 232 17.15 -8.50 -4.15
N ASP A 233 17.84 -8.84 -5.23
CA ASP A 233 18.72 -7.92 -5.95
C ASP A 233 17.93 -6.74 -6.55
N ALA A 234 16.79 -7.00 -7.18
CA ALA A 234 15.91 -5.94 -7.69
C ALA A 234 15.46 -4.98 -6.58
N LEU A 235 15.09 -5.50 -5.41
CA LEU A 235 14.71 -4.67 -4.25
C LEU A 235 15.90 -3.85 -3.73
N LYS A 236 17.09 -4.43 -3.65
CA LYS A 236 18.31 -3.72 -3.24
C LYS A 236 18.67 -2.60 -4.21
N ARG A 237 18.68 -2.88 -5.52
CA ARG A 237 18.93 -1.87 -6.56
C ARG A 237 17.90 -0.75 -6.52
N ALA A 238 16.62 -1.06 -6.26
CA ALA A 238 15.59 -0.04 -6.10
C ALA A 238 15.86 0.86 -4.87
N TYR A 239 16.25 0.29 -3.73
CA TYR A 239 16.69 1.09 -2.59
C TYR A 239 17.96 1.89 -2.88
N GLU A 240 18.94 1.36 -3.59
CA GLU A 240 20.13 2.13 -3.98
C GLU A 240 19.77 3.29 -4.92
N ARG A 241 18.85 3.08 -5.85
CA ARG A 241 18.37 4.09 -6.79
C ARG A 241 17.62 5.23 -6.11
N PHE A 242 16.86 4.94 -5.06
CA PHE A 242 16.01 5.93 -4.37
C PHE A 242 16.47 6.14 -2.91
N PRO A 243 17.59 6.85 -2.67
CA PRO A 243 18.14 7.06 -1.32
C PRO A 243 17.15 7.71 -0.35
N GLU A 244 16.23 8.55 -0.84
CA GLU A 244 15.22 9.21 -0.02
C GLU A 244 14.23 8.24 0.65
N ILE A 245 13.92 7.10 0.02
CA ILE A 245 12.92 6.15 0.53
C ILE A 245 13.32 5.65 1.92
N GLY A 246 12.38 5.69 2.85
CA GLY A 246 12.59 5.38 4.26
C GLY A 246 13.30 6.47 5.05
N GLY A 247 13.40 7.69 4.49
CA GLY A 247 14.07 8.82 5.10
C GLY A 247 15.57 8.61 5.28
N ARG A 248 16.22 7.85 4.40
CA ARG A 248 17.63 7.46 4.59
C ARG A 248 18.62 8.53 4.18
N SER A 249 18.24 9.45 3.32
CA SER A 249 19.08 10.63 3.05
C SER A 249 19.28 11.45 4.32
N ALA A 250 20.50 11.96 4.48
CA ALA A 250 20.80 12.92 5.53
C ALA A 250 20.05 14.23 5.25
N PRO A 251 19.60 14.96 6.30
CA PRO A 251 19.15 16.34 6.17
C PRO A 251 20.24 17.25 5.59
#